data_AF-A0A4R5DG03-F1
#
_entry.id   AF-A0A4R5DG03-F1
#
_cell.length_a   1.000
_cell.length_b   1.000
_cell.length_c   1.000
_cell.angle_alpha   90.00
_cell.angle_beta   90.00
_cell.angle_gamma   90.00
#
_symmetry.space_group_name_H-M   'P 1'
#
loop_
_entity.id
_entity.type
_entity.pdbx_description
1 polymer ?
#
loop_
_entity_poly.entity_id
_entity_poly.type
_entity_poly.pdbx_seq_one_letter_code
_entity_poly.pdbx_strand_id
1 'polypeptide(L)'
;MMKYECLFIMLLTCAAQNCLAQGRADQNIQDSIIGWWANNRFDHLKPQTDPVAKRKEAVLNEIVKWMKTSYTPVGGLGTSSRYIGSRRYGVNFLVWNVSHDKQWTEPDGRFKPIPEENTRFDISVNQLYGAFPIHFINTGREFYFTIQPDGYAVSKQVLDGRKGADARIHPNAYKYITWINEWCTVYLAPDNKLPWTPVSTGELLEKAEQGLAKVLADKRKEAAAQWPSNQKTQQESVDQFIKTDLEKYRSKIQLLKSRYSNSLHENALIRSMQPNMYSFDTDPDLFQATGFEKGLKQFYQVFKLDSASWAKANDINPLWVAVSFPFENKESGNQLYELFTSLSENINYDYIYNYFFNPESIKAKAYSAANAGELKARLEAYRHNTAGRQKTIARKQTHVSSNMVLFDDFSQESPGAKPAGWHFSSIGKAHTVSKVEGQNGNWLKLGYGNQLTSATLESLPENFNIEYDILTSGFDGRWGANITMELKGSKKGSDGLQYASFLKTSITAGNQSALEAKHDYRGEVNIELVNTPSKMDYNDKGGYFTAPQSVFTNSKRKVHVQLLKKGGSVALFLDGKELTNSLQFKTKYGKPCGDCSIPEGITYNSFTIRSFTQDADLVDCYIGNIKISSL
;
A
#
# COMPACT_ATOMS: atom_id res chain seq x y z
N MET A 1 -40.64 45.85 -36.96
CA MET A 1 -39.91 44.67 -37.46
C MET A 1 -38.44 44.77 -37.01
N MET A 2 -38.20 44.89 -35.69
CA MET A 2 -36.85 45.13 -35.13
C MET A 2 -36.84 44.98 -33.59
N LYS A 3 -37.43 43.90 -33.05
CA LYS A 3 -37.44 43.64 -31.59
C LYS A 3 -37.32 42.16 -31.18
N TYR A 4 -37.15 41.23 -32.13
CA TYR A 4 -37.12 39.79 -31.83
C TYR A 4 -35.80 39.08 -32.17
N GLU A 5 -34.78 39.79 -32.65
CA GLU A 5 -33.49 39.17 -33.01
C GLU A 5 -32.45 39.18 -31.86
N CYS A 6 -32.58 40.06 -30.87
CA CYS A 6 -31.64 40.09 -29.73
C CYS A 6 -31.91 39.02 -28.66
N LEU A 7 -33.11 38.43 -28.59
CA LEU A 7 -33.43 37.43 -27.56
C LEU A 7 -33.00 36.00 -27.95
N PHE A 8 -32.82 35.74 -29.24
CA PHE A 8 -32.42 34.41 -29.73
C PHE A 8 -30.90 34.17 -29.63
N ILE A 9 -30.09 35.23 -29.64
CA ILE A 9 -28.63 35.14 -29.49
C ILE A 9 -28.22 35.00 -28.01
N MET A 10 -29.07 35.41 -27.05
CA MET A 10 -28.79 35.30 -25.61
C MET A 10 -29.17 33.94 -25.01
N LEU A 11 -29.99 33.13 -25.70
CA LEU A 11 -30.37 31.77 -25.28
C LEU A 11 -29.47 30.67 -25.88
N LEU A 12 -28.68 31.00 -26.90
CA LEU A 12 -27.69 30.08 -27.51
C LEU A 12 -26.30 30.14 -26.87
N THR A 13 -26.03 31.12 -26.00
CA THR A 13 -24.75 31.26 -25.27
C THR A 13 -24.74 30.66 -23.87
N CYS A 14 -25.89 30.17 -23.37
CA CYS A 14 -25.98 29.48 -22.07
C CYS A 14 -26.00 27.93 -22.17
N ALA A 15 -25.82 27.36 -23.37
CA ALA A 15 -25.69 25.92 -23.59
C ALA A 15 -24.22 25.43 -23.68
N ALA A 16 -23.24 26.30 -23.41
CA ALA A 16 -21.91 25.84 -23.00
C ALA A 16 -21.98 25.46 -21.52
N GLN A 17 -22.68 24.37 -21.21
CA GLN A 17 -22.46 23.69 -19.95
C GLN A 17 -20.96 23.34 -19.96
N ASN A 18 -20.23 23.97 -19.04
CA ASN A 18 -18.91 23.52 -18.65
C ASN A 18 -19.07 22.05 -18.22
N CYS A 19 -18.86 21.13 -19.16
CA CYS A 19 -18.40 19.79 -18.85
C CYS A 19 -17.01 19.99 -18.24
N LEU A 20 -16.99 20.40 -16.97
CA LEU A 20 -15.81 20.31 -16.15
C LEU A 20 -15.49 18.83 -16.14
N ALA A 21 -14.48 18.43 -16.91
CA ALA A 21 -13.98 17.08 -16.95
C ALA A 21 -13.79 16.61 -15.52
N GLN A 22 -14.68 15.72 -15.07
CA GLN A 22 -14.62 15.16 -13.74
C GLN A 22 -13.38 14.28 -13.70
N GLY A 23 -12.57 14.39 -12.63
CA GLY A 23 -11.45 13.48 -12.44
C GLY A 23 -11.94 12.02 -12.53
N ARG A 24 -11.08 11.11 -12.98
CA ARG A 24 -11.40 9.68 -12.99
C ARG A 24 -11.99 9.27 -11.63
N ALA A 25 -13.05 8.47 -11.67
CA ALA A 25 -13.85 8.07 -10.52
C ALA A 25 -12.99 7.62 -9.31
N ASP A 26 -11.92 6.87 -9.57
CA ASP A 26 -11.00 6.35 -8.56
C ASP A 26 -10.20 7.46 -7.83
N GLN A 27 -9.81 8.52 -8.55
CA GLN A 27 -9.12 9.67 -7.94
C GLN A 27 -10.06 10.41 -6.98
N ASN A 28 -11.32 10.57 -7.38
CA ASN A 28 -12.31 11.24 -6.55
C ASN A 28 -12.54 10.46 -5.26
N ILE A 29 -12.56 9.12 -5.32
CA ILE A 29 -12.59 8.27 -4.12
C ILE A 29 -11.37 8.55 -3.25
N GLN A 30 -10.15 8.43 -3.78
CA GLN A 30 -8.91 8.57 -3.02
C GLN A 30 -8.80 9.90 -2.25
N ASP A 31 -9.29 11.00 -2.83
CA ASP A 31 -9.23 12.33 -2.22
C ASP A 31 -10.51 12.69 -1.42
N SER A 32 -11.48 11.77 -1.27
CA SER A 32 -12.74 12.03 -0.58
C SER A 32 -12.79 11.48 0.85
N ILE A 33 -13.47 12.23 1.73
CA ILE A 33 -13.92 11.72 3.02
C ILE A 33 -15.17 10.86 2.79
N ILE A 34 -15.04 9.56 3.01
CA ILE A 34 -16.14 8.60 2.83
C ILE A 34 -16.85 8.34 4.15
N GLY A 35 -16.08 8.20 5.24
CA GLY A 35 -16.61 8.03 6.59
C GLY A 35 -17.00 6.60 6.96
N TRP A 36 -17.84 6.48 7.98
CA TRP A 36 -18.25 5.20 8.57
C TRP A 36 -19.57 4.71 7.98
N TRP A 37 -19.65 3.41 7.68
CA TRP A 37 -20.86 2.80 7.18
C TRP A 37 -21.95 2.83 8.24
N ALA A 38 -23.14 3.29 7.85
CA ALA A 38 -24.30 3.33 8.74
C ALA A 38 -24.89 1.93 8.99
N ASN A 39 -24.61 0.95 8.10
CA ASN A 39 -25.07 -0.42 8.25
C ASN A 39 -24.13 -1.19 9.19
N ASN A 40 -24.70 -1.78 10.24
CA ASN A 40 -23.97 -2.55 11.26
C ASN A 40 -23.91 -4.06 10.96
N ARG A 41 -24.11 -4.48 9.70
CA ARG A 41 -24.15 -5.90 9.28
C ARG A 41 -23.02 -6.76 9.85
N PHE A 42 -21.81 -6.23 10.02
CA PHE A 42 -20.65 -7.00 10.50
C PHE A 42 -20.59 -7.13 12.03
N ASP A 43 -21.40 -6.37 12.76
CA ASP A 43 -21.43 -6.40 14.21
C ASP A 43 -22.49 -7.41 14.69
N HIS A 44 -22.03 -8.62 15.00
CA HIS A 44 -22.88 -9.73 15.42
C HIS A 44 -22.93 -9.92 16.94
N LEU A 45 -22.44 -8.96 17.72
CA LEU A 45 -22.49 -9.04 19.18
C LEU A 45 -23.95 -9.04 19.65
N LYS A 46 -24.39 -10.19 20.17
CA LYS A 46 -25.71 -10.32 20.77
C LYS A 46 -25.77 -9.55 22.09
N PRO A 47 -26.94 -9.05 22.51
CA PRO A 47 -27.11 -8.45 23.83
C PRO A 47 -26.66 -9.42 24.93
N GLN A 48 -25.83 -8.93 25.85
CA GLN A 48 -25.29 -9.77 26.91
C GLN A 48 -26.25 -9.89 28.09
N THR A 49 -26.34 -11.06 28.70
CA THR A 49 -27.22 -11.30 29.86
C THR A 49 -26.46 -11.32 31.18
N ASP A 50 -25.22 -11.84 31.20
CA ASP A 50 -24.42 -11.89 32.43
C ASP A 50 -23.84 -10.51 32.81
N PRO A 51 -23.72 -10.19 34.11
CA PRO A 51 -23.31 -8.86 34.56
C PRO A 51 -21.91 -8.43 34.07
N VAL A 52 -20.97 -9.37 33.91
CA VAL A 52 -19.60 -9.07 33.49
C VAL A 52 -19.58 -8.74 32.01
N ALA A 53 -20.21 -9.54 31.16
CA ALA A 53 -20.26 -9.29 29.74
C ALA A 53 -21.09 -8.05 29.40
N LYS A 54 -22.16 -7.72 30.16
CA LYS A 54 -22.87 -6.44 30.02
C LYS A 54 -21.95 -5.23 30.25
N ARG A 55 -21.07 -5.30 31.24
CA ARG A 55 -20.08 -4.25 31.47
C ARG A 55 -19.02 -4.21 30.36
N LYS A 56 -18.57 -5.38 29.88
CA LYS A 56 -17.66 -5.45 28.70
C LYS A 56 -18.33 -4.83 27.48
N GLU A 57 -19.60 -5.12 27.21
CA GLU A 57 -20.38 -4.52 26.12
C GLU A 57 -20.43 -2.98 26.22
N ALA A 58 -20.65 -2.43 27.41
CA ALA A 58 -20.61 -0.97 27.62
C ALA A 58 -19.25 -0.37 27.27
N VAL A 59 -18.16 -1.03 27.66
CA VAL A 59 -16.79 -0.62 27.28
C VAL A 59 -16.59 -0.68 25.76
N LEU A 60 -17.09 -1.73 25.09
CA LEU A 60 -16.99 -1.85 23.63
C LEU A 60 -17.73 -0.73 22.89
N ASN A 61 -18.87 -0.27 23.42
CA ASN A 61 -19.59 0.87 22.86
C ASN A 61 -18.77 2.17 22.95
N GLU A 62 -18.11 2.40 24.09
CA GLU A 62 -17.20 3.53 24.24
C GLU A 62 -15.99 3.43 23.30
N ILE A 63 -15.41 2.24 23.12
CA ILE A 63 -14.32 2.03 22.16
C ILE A 63 -14.73 2.41 20.72
N VAL A 64 -15.94 2.02 20.27
CA VAL A 64 -16.46 2.43 18.95
C VAL A 64 -16.56 3.96 18.87
N LYS A 65 -17.08 4.61 19.91
CA LYS A 65 -17.23 6.07 19.98
C LYS A 65 -15.89 6.79 19.93
N TRP A 66 -14.91 6.33 20.70
CA TRP A 66 -13.55 6.89 20.72
C TRP A 66 -12.92 6.80 19.33
N MET A 67 -12.98 5.64 18.69
CA MET A 67 -12.44 5.44 17.35
C MET A 67 -13.09 6.36 16.32
N LYS A 68 -14.43 6.44 16.30
CA LYS A 68 -15.16 7.31 15.37
C LYS A 68 -14.89 8.80 15.62
N THR A 69 -14.47 9.18 16.82
CA THR A 69 -14.09 10.56 17.16
C THR A 69 -12.67 10.88 16.70
N SER A 70 -11.76 9.91 16.75
CA SER A 70 -10.34 10.09 16.39
C SER A 70 -10.01 9.79 14.93
N TYR A 71 -10.88 9.07 14.21
CA TYR A 71 -10.66 8.67 12.82
C TYR A 71 -11.93 8.82 11.99
N THR A 72 -11.79 9.53 10.86
CA THR A 72 -12.80 9.58 9.79
C THR A 72 -12.20 9.00 8.52
N PRO A 73 -12.70 7.86 8.02
CA PRO A 73 -12.17 7.22 6.82
C PRO A 73 -12.14 8.13 5.59
N VAL A 74 -10.96 8.21 4.97
CA VAL A 74 -10.67 8.89 3.69
C VAL A 74 -10.35 7.81 2.65
N GLY A 75 -10.88 7.93 1.43
CA GLY A 75 -10.62 6.96 0.36
C GLY A 75 -11.13 5.54 0.61
N GLY A 76 -11.93 5.31 1.66
CA GLY A 76 -12.45 4.00 2.01
C GLY A 76 -13.55 4.08 3.06
N LEU A 77 -14.32 3.02 3.20
CA LEU A 77 -15.51 2.97 4.05
C LEU A 77 -15.20 2.25 5.36
N GLY A 78 -15.40 2.92 6.50
CA GLY A 78 -15.13 2.33 7.82
C GLY A 78 -16.27 1.44 8.33
N THR A 79 -15.94 0.33 8.97
CA THR A 79 -16.90 -0.55 9.67
C THR A 79 -16.31 -1.06 10.99
N SER A 80 -17.18 -1.57 11.88
CA SER A 80 -16.78 -2.10 13.19
C SER A 80 -17.54 -3.38 13.52
N SER A 81 -16.88 -4.29 14.24
CA SER A 81 -17.48 -5.51 14.79
C SER A 81 -16.98 -5.73 16.21
N ARG A 82 -17.90 -5.89 17.17
CA ARG A 82 -17.58 -6.07 18.59
C ARG A 82 -17.48 -7.56 18.92
N TYR A 83 -16.58 -7.93 19.82
CA TYR A 83 -16.46 -9.30 20.30
C TYR A 83 -16.17 -9.38 21.80
N ILE A 84 -16.72 -10.40 22.44
CA ILE A 84 -16.42 -10.79 23.83
C ILE A 84 -16.01 -12.26 23.81
N GLY A 85 -14.73 -12.52 24.10
CA GLY A 85 -14.20 -13.86 24.35
C GLY A 85 -14.03 -14.12 25.85
N SER A 86 -13.56 -15.33 26.19
CA SER A 86 -13.35 -15.72 27.59
C SER A 86 -12.33 -14.83 28.31
N ARG A 87 -11.16 -14.61 27.69
CA ARG A 87 -10.02 -13.87 28.27
C ARG A 87 -9.66 -12.56 27.57
N ARG A 88 -10.42 -12.19 26.54
CA ARG A 88 -10.18 -11.00 25.73
C ARG A 88 -11.50 -10.48 25.17
N TYR A 89 -11.58 -9.19 24.92
CA TYR A 89 -12.71 -8.57 24.25
C TYR A 89 -12.21 -7.33 23.53
N GLY A 90 -12.92 -6.89 22.49
CA GLY A 90 -12.46 -5.72 21.73
C GLY A 90 -13.38 -5.36 20.59
N VAL A 91 -12.94 -4.39 19.81
CA VAL A 91 -13.60 -3.96 18.60
C VAL A 91 -12.63 -4.11 17.44
N ASN A 92 -13.00 -4.94 16.47
CA ASN A 92 -12.32 -5.01 15.19
C ASN A 92 -12.92 -3.93 14.30
N PHE A 93 -12.06 -3.10 13.73
CA PHE A 93 -12.43 -2.12 12.72
C PHE A 93 -11.82 -2.51 11.39
N LEU A 94 -12.53 -2.17 10.32
CA LEU A 94 -12.07 -2.37 8.96
C LEU A 94 -12.27 -1.07 8.19
N VAL A 95 -11.31 -0.68 7.37
CA VAL A 95 -11.51 0.27 6.27
C VAL A 95 -11.53 -0.51 4.97
N TRP A 96 -12.62 -0.37 4.21
CA TRP A 96 -12.86 -1.11 2.98
C TRP A 96 -12.60 -0.23 1.76
N ASN A 97 -12.10 -0.85 0.69
CA ASN A 97 -12.14 -0.22 -0.63
C ASN A 97 -13.59 -0.02 -1.08
N VAL A 98 -13.77 0.98 -1.93
CA VAL A 98 -15.06 1.35 -2.52
C VAL A 98 -14.87 1.62 -4.00
N SER A 99 -15.96 1.54 -4.77
CA SER A 99 -15.97 1.82 -6.20
C SER A 99 -17.33 2.42 -6.59
N HIS A 100 -17.33 3.21 -7.65
CA HIS A 100 -18.56 3.75 -8.26
C HIS A 100 -19.34 2.72 -9.08
N ASP A 101 -18.85 1.48 -9.20
CA ASP A 101 -19.60 0.41 -9.85
C ASP A 101 -20.95 0.18 -9.17
N LYS A 102 -21.97 -0.09 -9.97
CA LYS A 102 -23.36 -0.28 -9.49
C LYS A 102 -23.50 -1.40 -8.45
N GLN A 103 -22.62 -2.40 -8.48
CA GLN A 103 -22.60 -3.49 -7.49
C GLN A 103 -22.08 -3.06 -6.12
N TRP A 104 -21.26 -2.00 -6.07
CA TRP A 104 -20.61 -1.46 -4.87
C TRP A 104 -21.22 -0.14 -4.41
N THR A 105 -22.36 0.23 -4.96
CA THR A 105 -23.13 1.41 -4.58
C THR A 105 -24.56 1.02 -4.22
N GLU A 106 -25.12 1.69 -3.23
CA GLU A 106 -26.54 1.64 -2.89
C GLU A 106 -27.35 2.43 -3.94
N PRO A 107 -28.68 2.20 -4.06
CA PRO A 107 -29.53 2.95 -4.98
C PRO A 107 -29.49 4.47 -4.80
N ASP A 108 -29.15 4.95 -3.59
CA ASP A 108 -28.98 6.36 -3.25
C ASP A 108 -27.56 6.91 -3.51
N GLY A 109 -26.68 6.10 -4.12
CA GLY A 109 -25.31 6.46 -4.46
C GLY A 109 -24.29 6.28 -3.34
N ARG A 110 -24.69 5.86 -2.13
CA ARG A 110 -23.73 5.58 -1.04
C ARG A 110 -22.91 4.33 -1.34
N PHE A 111 -21.65 4.31 -0.92
CA PHE A 111 -20.79 3.14 -1.12
C PHE A 111 -21.17 1.95 -0.23
N LYS A 112 -20.88 0.75 -0.75
CA LYS A 112 -20.85 -0.51 -0.02
C LYS A 112 -19.40 -1.04 0.04
N PRO A 113 -19.06 -1.84 1.06
CA PRO A 113 -17.79 -2.56 1.09
C PRO A 113 -17.60 -3.45 -0.15
N ILE A 114 -16.42 -3.40 -0.76
CA ILE A 114 -15.97 -4.42 -1.71
C ILE A 114 -15.48 -5.64 -0.90
N PRO A 115 -16.04 -6.84 -1.10
CA PRO A 115 -15.62 -8.04 -0.36
C PRO A 115 -14.12 -8.28 -0.45
N GLU A 116 -13.52 -8.73 0.65
CA GLU A 116 -12.10 -9.10 0.77
C GLU A 116 -11.08 -7.96 0.58
N GLU A 117 -11.51 -6.77 0.18
CA GLU A 117 -10.65 -5.60 0.03
C GLU A 117 -10.74 -4.68 1.27
N ASN A 118 -10.12 -5.10 2.37
CA ASN A 118 -10.10 -4.34 3.61
C ASN A 118 -8.77 -4.34 4.32
N THR A 119 -8.55 -3.28 5.08
CA THR A 119 -7.46 -3.17 6.04
C THR A 119 -8.03 -3.18 7.46
N ARG A 120 -7.52 -4.11 8.27
CA ARG A 120 -7.92 -4.30 9.66
C ARG A 120 -7.10 -3.43 10.61
N PHE A 121 -7.76 -2.93 11.64
CA PHE A 121 -7.16 -2.32 12.82
C PHE A 121 -8.11 -2.56 14.00
N ASP A 122 -7.63 -2.40 15.24
CA ASP A 122 -8.46 -2.71 16.40
C ASP A 122 -8.04 -1.97 17.67
N ILE A 123 -8.98 -1.97 18.61
CA ILE A 123 -8.72 -1.72 20.02
C ILE A 123 -9.23 -2.92 20.80
N SER A 124 -8.36 -3.55 21.56
CA SER A 124 -8.62 -4.83 22.19
C SER A 124 -8.05 -4.92 23.59
N VAL A 125 -8.76 -5.60 24.48
CA VAL A 125 -8.38 -5.81 25.88
C VAL A 125 -7.79 -7.21 26.04
N ASN A 126 -6.64 -7.27 26.73
CA ASN A 126 -5.88 -8.51 27.00
C ASN A 126 -5.48 -9.29 25.73
N GLN A 127 -5.43 -8.61 24.58
CA GLN A 127 -5.04 -9.21 23.31
C GLN A 127 -3.53 -9.04 23.07
N LEU A 128 -2.88 -10.08 22.54
CA LEU A 128 -1.47 -10.07 22.15
C LEU A 128 -1.36 -10.02 20.62
N TYR A 129 -0.59 -9.06 20.09
CA TYR A 129 -0.31 -8.91 18.65
C TYR A 129 1.08 -9.42 18.30
N GLY A 130 1.17 -10.18 17.20
CA GLY A 130 2.41 -10.85 16.81
C GLY A 130 2.88 -11.92 17.79
N ALA A 131 2.00 -12.41 18.67
CA ALA A 131 2.31 -13.42 19.67
C ALA A 131 1.64 -14.76 19.34
N PHE A 132 2.35 -15.85 19.62
CA PHE A 132 1.89 -17.20 19.30
C PHE A 132 1.97 -18.11 20.54
N PRO A 133 0.86 -18.74 20.95
CA PRO A 133 0.85 -19.64 22.10
C PRO A 133 1.72 -20.88 21.85
N ILE A 134 2.44 -21.33 22.89
CA ILE A 134 3.14 -22.62 22.86
C ILE A 134 2.17 -23.72 23.32
N HIS A 135 1.33 -24.20 22.41
CA HIS A 135 0.14 -24.98 22.75
C HIS A 135 0.38 -26.25 23.57
N PHE A 136 1.49 -26.96 23.34
CA PHE A 136 1.73 -28.25 24.00
C PHE A 136 2.22 -28.12 25.45
N ILE A 137 2.77 -26.97 25.84
CA ILE A 137 3.19 -26.68 27.23
C ILE A 137 2.14 -25.88 28.01
N ASN A 138 1.17 -25.26 27.30
CA ASN A 138 0.05 -24.56 27.91
C ASN A 138 -0.98 -25.53 28.51
N THR A 139 -0.78 -25.87 29.79
CA THR A 139 -1.63 -26.81 30.57
C THR A 139 -2.68 -26.12 31.44
N GLY A 140 -2.84 -24.79 31.31
CA GLY A 140 -3.97 -24.03 31.86
C GLY A 140 -3.70 -23.24 33.14
N ARG A 141 -2.59 -23.51 33.85
CA ARG A 141 -2.17 -22.72 35.02
C ARG A 141 -1.33 -21.51 34.64
N GLU A 142 -0.46 -21.64 33.66
CA GLU A 142 0.36 -20.55 33.11
C GLU A 142 0.10 -20.48 31.61
N PHE A 143 0.46 -19.34 31.01
CA PHE A 143 0.32 -19.14 29.57
C PHE A 143 1.64 -18.69 28.95
N TYR A 144 2.29 -19.62 28.25
CA TYR A 144 3.53 -19.45 27.50
C TYR A 144 3.26 -19.08 26.05
N PHE A 145 4.02 -18.12 25.54
CA PHE A 145 3.93 -17.65 24.16
C PHE A 145 5.28 -17.13 23.67
N THR A 146 5.49 -17.19 22.36
CA THR A 146 6.50 -16.42 21.64
C THR A 146 5.91 -15.08 21.19
N ILE A 147 6.75 -14.07 21.00
CA ILE A 147 6.34 -12.82 20.36
C ILE A 147 7.35 -12.42 19.27
N GLN A 148 6.84 -11.95 18.12
CA GLN A 148 7.64 -11.28 17.10
C GLN A 148 8.37 -10.10 17.74
N PRO A 149 9.70 -9.98 17.61
CA PRO A 149 10.43 -8.89 18.25
C PRO A 149 10.10 -7.54 17.59
N ASP A 150 10.41 -6.47 18.30
CA ASP A 150 10.33 -5.12 17.72
C ASP A 150 11.31 -4.98 16.53
N GLY A 151 10.82 -4.44 15.42
CA GLY A 151 11.47 -4.41 14.11
C GLY A 151 11.39 -5.72 13.30
N TYR A 152 10.56 -6.69 13.70
CA TYR A 152 10.31 -7.90 12.90
C TYR A 152 9.83 -7.57 11.49
N ALA A 153 10.34 -8.29 10.49
CA ALA A 153 9.88 -8.23 9.13
C ALA A 153 9.75 -9.63 8.50
N VAL A 154 8.63 -9.86 7.81
CA VAL A 154 8.42 -11.10 7.02
C VAL A 154 9.34 -11.18 5.80
N SER A 155 9.78 -10.03 5.29
CA SER A 155 10.57 -9.94 4.07
C SER A 155 11.46 -8.68 4.08
N LYS A 156 12.47 -8.68 3.20
CA LYS A 156 13.33 -7.52 3.00
C LYS A 156 12.56 -6.30 2.49
N GLN A 157 11.52 -6.52 1.67
CA GLN A 157 10.66 -5.46 1.15
C GLN A 157 9.92 -4.72 2.28
N VAL A 158 9.38 -5.46 3.26
CA VAL A 158 8.70 -4.84 4.42
C VAL A 158 9.70 -4.05 5.28
N LEU A 159 10.90 -4.59 5.46
CA LEU A 159 11.96 -3.89 6.19
C LEU A 159 12.37 -2.59 5.47
N ASP A 160 12.50 -2.62 4.15
CA ASP A 160 12.86 -1.46 3.34
C ASP A 160 11.75 -0.41 3.29
N GLY A 161 10.47 -0.83 3.25
CA GLY A 161 9.33 0.09 3.33
C GLY A 161 9.22 0.85 4.66
N ARG A 162 9.92 0.39 5.71
CA ARG A 162 10.03 1.05 7.02
C ARG A 162 11.33 1.82 7.20
N LYS A 163 12.26 1.76 6.23
CA LYS A 163 13.57 2.38 6.34
C LYS A 163 13.42 3.90 6.46
N GLY A 164 14.04 4.48 7.49
CA GLY A 164 13.96 5.92 7.78
C GLY A 164 12.69 6.35 8.54
N ALA A 165 11.77 5.44 8.84
CA ALA A 165 10.68 5.72 9.76
C ALA A 165 11.17 5.77 11.21
N ASP A 166 10.61 6.65 12.04
CA ASP A 166 10.86 6.61 13.48
C ASP A 166 10.30 5.29 14.03
N ALA A 167 11.15 4.49 14.67
CA ALA A 167 10.75 3.26 15.36
C ALA A 167 9.73 3.51 16.48
N ARG A 168 9.45 4.76 16.82
CA ARG A 168 8.51 5.18 17.86
C ARG A 168 7.22 5.80 17.31
N ILE A 169 6.97 5.73 16.00
CA ILE A 169 5.79 6.25 15.27
C ILE A 169 5.43 7.74 15.50
N HIS A 170 5.05 8.16 16.72
CA HIS A 170 4.63 9.53 17.06
C HIS A 170 4.64 9.80 18.61
N PRO A 171 4.95 11.02 19.10
CA PRO A 171 4.90 11.42 20.52
C PRO A 171 3.64 11.11 21.31
N ASN A 172 2.49 11.13 20.65
CA ASN A 172 1.23 10.76 21.29
C ASN A 172 1.19 9.27 21.70
N ALA A 173 1.91 8.39 20.98
CA ALA A 173 1.90 6.95 21.21
C ALA A 173 3.12 6.45 22.01
N TYR A 174 4.34 6.91 21.74
CA TYR A 174 5.56 6.28 22.30
C TYR A 174 5.80 6.50 23.79
N LYS A 175 5.05 7.40 24.45
CA LYS A 175 5.04 7.45 25.92
C LYS A 175 4.50 6.17 26.55
N TYR A 176 3.77 5.37 25.77
CA TYR A 176 3.34 4.02 26.10
C TYR A 176 4.23 2.97 25.44
N ILE A 177 4.07 1.71 25.85
CA ILE A 177 4.79 0.59 25.25
C ILE A 177 4.36 0.48 23.78
N THR A 178 5.30 0.76 22.87
CA THR A 178 5.13 0.63 21.43
C THR A 178 5.88 -0.59 20.93
N TRP A 179 5.24 -1.38 20.08
CA TRP A 179 5.80 -2.61 19.53
C TRP A 179 5.52 -2.65 18.04
N ILE A 180 6.58 -2.62 17.22
CA ILE A 180 6.49 -2.60 15.76
C ILE A 180 6.96 -3.93 15.21
N ASN A 181 6.02 -4.82 14.90
CA ASN A 181 6.29 -6.09 14.21
C ASN A 181 5.55 -6.10 12.87
N GLU A 182 4.75 -7.10 12.53
CA GLU A 182 3.80 -6.97 11.40
C GLU A 182 2.79 -5.83 11.61
N TRP A 183 2.54 -5.49 12.88
CA TRP A 183 1.63 -4.45 13.32
C TRP A 183 2.40 -3.34 14.03
N CYS A 184 1.86 -2.13 14.01
CA CYS A 184 2.12 -1.11 15.01
C CYS A 184 1.13 -1.31 16.16
N THR A 185 1.63 -1.70 17.33
CA THR A 185 0.79 -1.90 18.51
C THR A 185 1.20 -0.98 19.64
N VAL A 186 0.24 -0.25 20.20
CA VAL A 186 0.40 0.56 21.41
C VAL A 186 -0.28 -0.18 22.57
N TYR A 187 0.50 -0.60 23.56
CA TYR A 187 0.00 -1.25 24.77
C TYR A 187 -0.11 -0.25 25.92
N LEU A 188 -1.31 -0.16 26.49
CA LEU A 188 -1.63 0.60 27.68
C LEU A 188 -1.76 -0.38 28.84
N ALA A 189 -0.85 -0.31 29.80
CA ALA A 189 -0.82 -1.20 30.97
C ALA A 189 -0.43 -0.40 32.22
N PRO A 190 -0.85 -0.81 33.42
CA PRO A 190 -0.44 -0.17 34.67
C PRO A 190 1.08 0.01 34.74
N ASP A 191 1.51 1.18 35.22
CA ASP A 191 2.93 1.56 35.35
C ASP A 191 3.74 1.44 34.04
N ASN A 192 3.05 1.45 32.89
CA ASN A 192 3.61 1.24 31.57
C ASN A 192 4.43 -0.07 31.48
N LYS A 193 3.96 -1.12 32.16
CA LYS A 193 4.63 -2.42 32.21
C LYS A 193 3.63 -3.56 31.97
N LEU A 194 3.92 -4.37 30.96
CA LEU A 194 3.11 -5.56 30.68
C LEU A 194 3.41 -6.65 31.72
N PRO A 195 2.40 -7.45 32.13
CA PRO A 195 2.57 -8.52 33.11
C PRO A 195 3.23 -9.77 32.50
N TRP A 196 4.18 -9.57 31.58
CA TRP A 196 4.87 -10.63 30.85
C TRP A 196 6.20 -10.89 31.51
N THR A 197 6.49 -12.15 31.83
CA THR A 197 7.78 -12.55 32.38
C THR A 197 8.60 -13.25 31.29
N PRO A 198 9.82 -12.81 30.98
CA PRO A 198 10.72 -13.56 30.13
C PRO A 198 10.93 -14.98 30.68
N VAL A 199 10.89 -15.97 29.80
CA VAL A 199 11.12 -17.38 30.15
C VAL A 199 12.58 -17.69 29.86
N SER A 200 13.26 -18.36 30.78
CA SER A 200 14.64 -18.78 30.57
C SER A 200 14.73 -20.02 29.67
N THR A 201 15.90 -20.25 29.06
CA THR A 201 16.17 -21.45 28.26
C THR A 201 15.91 -22.73 29.05
N GLY A 202 16.34 -22.77 30.32
CA GLY A 202 16.10 -23.89 31.23
C GLY A 202 14.64 -24.13 31.52
N GLU A 203 13.88 -23.07 31.84
CA GLU A 203 12.44 -23.18 32.11
C GLU A 203 11.69 -23.65 30.85
N LEU A 204 12.02 -23.12 29.66
CA LEU A 204 11.38 -23.54 28.42
C LEU A 204 11.58 -25.03 28.16
N LEU A 205 12.82 -25.54 28.31
CA LEU A 205 13.13 -26.95 28.09
C LEU A 205 12.47 -27.85 29.13
N GLU A 206 12.41 -27.42 30.40
CA GLU A 206 11.69 -28.14 31.46
C GLU A 206 10.19 -28.24 31.14
N LYS A 207 9.57 -27.12 30.76
CA LYS A 207 8.14 -27.08 30.40
C LYS A 207 7.85 -27.86 29.13
N ALA A 208 8.77 -27.88 28.16
CA ALA A 208 8.67 -28.71 26.97
C ALA A 208 8.66 -30.20 27.33
N GLU A 209 9.55 -30.64 28.22
CA GLU A 209 9.55 -32.02 28.70
C GLU A 209 8.26 -32.39 29.44
N GLN A 210 7.78 -31.51 30.33
CA GLN A 210 6.50 -31.70 31.02
C GLN A 210 5.31 -31.74 30.04
N GLY A 211 5.35 -30.91 28.99
CA GLY A 211 4.31 -30.82 27.95
C GLY A 211 4.12 -32.11 27.15
N LEU A 212 5.13 -32.99 27.09
CA LEU A 212 5.01 -34.29 26.41
C LEU A 212 3.89 -35.16 27.00
N ALA A 213 3.60 -35.04 28.30
CA ALA A 213 2.47 -35.75 28.93
C ALA A 213 1.12 -35.31 28.34
N LYS A 214 0.96 -34.01 28.04
CA LYS A 214 -0.23 -33.48 27.35
C LYS A 214 -0.31 -34.00 25.93
N VAL A 215 0.81 -34.00 25.19
CA VAL A 215 0.86 -34.52 23.81
C VAL A 215 0.42 -35.98 23.76
N LEU A 216 0.90 -36.81 24.69
CA LEU A 216 0.48 -38.20 24.79
C LEU A 216 -1.03 -38.33 25.10
N ALA A 217 -1.56 -37.50 26.00
CA ALA A 217 -2.99 -37.49 26.32
C ALA A 217 -3.84 -37.07 25.11
N ASP A 218 -3.40 -36.09 24.33
CA ASP A 218 -4.08 -35.66 23.11
C ASP A 218 -4.02 -36.75 22.03
N LYS A 219 -2.88 -37.44 21.87
CA LYS A 219 -2.78 -38.57 20.94
C LYS A 219 -3.72 -39.72 21.31
N ARG A 220 -3.88 -40.02 22.60
CA ARG A 220 -4.87 -41.01 23.08
C ARG A 220 -6.29 -40.63 22.70
N LYS A 221 -6.65 -39.35 22.83
CA LYS A 221 -7.97 -38.85 22.40
C LYS A 221 -8.17 -38.94 20.90
N GLU A 222 -7.16 -38.57 20.12
CA GLU A 222 -7.18 -38.67 18.66
C GLU A 222 -7.37 -40.13 18.21
N ALA A 223 -6.59 -41.05 18.77
CA ALA A 223 -6.72 -42.48 18.46
C ALA A 223 -8.11 -43.02 18.82
N ALA A 224 -8.64 -42.67 19.99
CA ALA A 224 -9.99 -43.05 20.40
C ALA A 224 -11.08 -42.49 19.46
N ALA A 225 -10.90 -41.27 18.95
CA ALA A 225 -11.83 -40.68 17.99
C ALA A 225 -11.72 -41.32 16.59
N GLN A 226 -10.51 -41.65 16.15
CA GLN A 226 -10.25 -42.24 14.83
C GLN A 226 -10.68 -43.70 14.74
N TRP A 227 -10.55 -44.45 15.85
CA TRP A 227 -10.92 -45.87 15.92
C TRP A 227 -11.83 -46.20 17.11
N PRO A 228 -13.07 -45.66 17.18
CA PRO A 228 -13.91 -45.73 18.39
C PRO A 228 -14.18 -47.14 18.95
N SER A 229 -14.22 -48.15 18.09
CA SER A 229 -14.56 -49.53 18.45
C SER A 229 -13.38 -50.50 18.40
N ASN A 230 -12.16 -50.04 18.06
CA ASN A 230 -10.99 -50.90 17.89
C ASN A 230 -9.87 -50.51 18.87
N GLN A 231 -9.99 -51.01 20.10
CA GLN A 231 -9.03 -50.75 21.19
C GLN A 231 -7.60 -51.21 20.84
N LYS A 232 -7.45 -52.30 20.08
CA LYS A 232 -6.15 -52.80 19.67
C LYS A 232 -5.42 -51.78 18.79
N THR A 233 -6.10 -51.27 17.75
CA THR A 233 -5.51 -50.25 16.87
C THR A 233 -5.28 -48.92 17.58
N GLN A 234 -6.14 -48.55 18.54
CA GLN A 234 -5.87 -47.39 19.41
C GLN A 234 -4.55 -47.56 20.17
N GLN A 235 -4.37 -48.71 20.83
CA GLN A 235 -3.18 -49.01 21.61
C GLN A 235 -1.93 -49.08 20.74
N GLU A 236 -1.98 -49.78 19.61
CA GLU A 236 -0.87 -49.87 18.64
C GLU A 236 -0.47 -48.49 18.10
N SER A 237 -1.44 -47.62 17.79
CA SER A 237 -1.17 -46.25 17.33
C SER A 237 -0.46 -45.41 18.40
N VAL A 238 -0.92 -45.50 19.65
CA VAL A 238 -0.32 -44.77 20.78
C VAL A 238 1.08 -45.32 21.10
N ASP A 239 1.25 -46.64 21.14
CA ASP A 239 2.55 -47.29 21.41
C ASP A 239 3.58 -46.97 20.33
N GLN A 240 3.16 -46.95 19.06
CA GLN A 240 4.03 -46.53 17.97
C GLN A 240 4.45 -45.08 18.15
N PHE A 241 3.51 -44.17 18.42
CA PHE A 241 3.80 -42.75 18.66
C PHE A 241 4.77 -42.53 19.84
N ILE A 242 4.61 -43.29 20.93
CA ILE A 242 5.54 -43.25 22.08
C ILE A 242 6.96 -43.59 21.60
N LYS A 243 7.11 -44.70 20.86
CA LYS A 243 8.41 -45.19 20.40
C LYS A 243 9.06 -44.29 19.36
N THR A 244 8.31 -43.72 18.43
CA THR A 244 8.86 -42.96 17.30
C THR A 244 9.05 -41.48 17.58
N ASP A 245 8.06 -40.86 18.21
CA ASP A 245 7.98 -39.40 18.33
C ASP A 245 8.23 -38.95 19.77
N LEU A 246 7.47 -39.49 20.74
CA LEU A 246 7.53 -39.00 22.12
C LEU A 246 8.93 -39.14 22.73
N GLU A 247 9.52 -40.34 22.67
CA GLU A 247 10.84 -40.60 23.23
C GLU A 247 11.98 -39.96 22.42
N LYS A 248 11.77 -39.80 21.11
CA LYS A 248 12.68 -39.03 20.24
C LYS A 248 12.74 -37.57 20.71
N TYR A 249 11.60 -36.90 20.87
CA TYR A 249 11.57 -35.50 21.29
C TYR A 249 11.98 -35.31 22.75
N ARG A 250 11.68 -36.26 23.64
CA ARG A 250 12.24 -36.27 25.01
C ARG A 250 13.77 -36.27 24.96
N SER A 251 14.37 -37.16 24.18
CA SER A 251 15.83 -37.24 24.02
C SER A 251 16.42 -35.97 23.42
N LYS A 252 15.76 -35.34 22.43
CA LYS A 252 16.21 -34.08 21.83
C LYS A 252 16.15 -32.90 22.80
N ILE A 253 15.09 -32.81 23.62
CA ILE A 253 14.99 -31.79 24.68
C ILE A 253 16.13 -31.96 25.70
N GLN A 254 16.46 -33.19 26.10
CA GLN A 254 17.59 -33.45 26.99
C GLN A 254 18.94 -33.09 26.35
N LEU A 255 19.10 -33.36 25.05
CA LEU A 255 20.28 -32.96 24.30
C LEU A 255 20.44 -31.43 24.24
N LEU A 256 19.36 -30.70 23.99
CA LEU A 256 19.36 -29.23 24.05
C LEU A 256 19.71 -28.74 25.46
N LYS A 257 19.15 -29.35 26.52
CA LYS A 257 19.47 -29.00 27.91
C LYS A 257 20.95 -29.20 28.25
N SER A 258 21.56 -30.27 27.74
CA SER A 258 22.99 -30.53 27.87
C SER A 258 23.83 -29.51 27.08
N ARG A 259 23.47 -29.27 25.81
CA ARG A 259 24.15 -28.34 24.89
C ARG A 259 24.18 -26.91 25.44
N TYR A 260 23.09 -26.45 26.06
CA TYR A 260 22.92 -25.10 26.61
C TYR A 260 23.07 -25.05 28.13
N SER A 261 23.72 -26.05 28.76
CA SER A 261 23.87 -26.15 30.22
C SER A 261 24.44 -24.87 30.87
N ASN A 262 25.37 -24.21 30.20
CA ASN A 262 25.99 -22.97 30.68
C ASN A 262 25.12 -21.70 30.50
N SER A 263 24.03 -21.77 29.72
CA SER A 263 23.15 -20.63 29.42
C SER A 263 21.67 -20.92 29.72
N LEU A 264 21.36 -21.93 30.53
CA LEU A 264 19.99 -22.26 30.93
C LEU A 264 19.28 -21.10 31.67
N HIS A 265 20.04 -20.22 32.29
CA HIS A 265 19.52 -19.06 33.03
C HIS A 265 19.24 -17.86 32.11
N GLU A 266 19.76 -17.86 30.89
CA GLU A 266 19.52 -16.78 29.92
C GLU A 266 18.08 -16.84 29.38
N ASN A 267 17.59 -15.68 28.91
CA ASN A 267 16.29 -15.58 28.28
C ASN A 267 16.21 -16.47 27.03
N ALA A 268 15.13 -17.24 26.90
CA ALA A 268 14.91 -18.13 25.77
C ALA A 268 14.57 -17.30 24.52
N LEU A 269 15.48 -17.31 23.55
CA LEU A 269 15.33 -16.71 22.23
C LEU A 269 15.36 -17.82 21.17
N ILE A 270 14.23 -18.07 20.52
CA ILE A 270 14.07 -19.22 19.62
C ILE A 270 13.81 -18.80 18.18
N ARG A 271 14.16 -19.64 17.20
CA ARG A 271 13.88 -19.37 15.77
C ARG A 271 12.49 -19.79 15.29
N SER A 272 11.71 -20.48 16.14
CA SER A 272 10.36 -20.94 15.79
C SER A 272 9.31 -19.92 16.25
N MET A 273 8.60 -19.33 15.29
CA MET A 273 7.53 -18.36 15.58
C MET A 273 6.34 -19.03 16.29
N GLN A 274 6.00 -20.25 15.86
CA GLN A 274 4.87 -21.03 16.37
C GLN A 274 5.37 -22.37 16.91
N PRO A 275 6.08 -22.37 18.05
CA PRO A 275 6.74 -23.57 18.54
C PRO A 275 5.72 -24.64 18.94
N ASN A 276 5.99 -25.86 18.47
CA ASN A 276 5.30 -27.08 18.84
C ASN A 276 6.35 -28.12 19.30
N MET A 277 5.92 -29.34 19.65
CA MET A 277 6.83 -30.40 20.08
C MET A 277 7.96 -30.63 19.04
N TYR A 278 7.63 -30.61 17.75
CA TYR A 278 8.59 -30.84 16.66
C TYR A 278 9.64 -29.73 16.54
N SER A 279 9.37 -28.53 17.08
CA SER A 279 10.32 -27.42 17.07
C SER A 279 11.54 -27.66 17.97
N PHE A 280 11.45 -28.58 18.93
CA PHE A 280 12.56 -28.96 19.83
C PHE A 280 13.51 -29.97 19.16
N ASP A 281 13.72 -29.80 17.86
CA ASP A 281 14.75 -30.53 17.13
C ASP A 281 16.14 -29.96 17.45
N THR A 282 17.19 -30.73 17.14
CA THR A 282 18.59 -30.30 17.30
C THR A 282 19.26 -29.92 15.99
N ASP A 283 18.60 -30.22 14.86
CA ASP A 283 18.98 -29.80 13.52
C ASP A 283 17.72 -29.54 12.66
N PRO A 284 17.37 -28.26 12.38
CA PRO A 284 18.05 -27.07 12.87
C PRO A 284 17.92 -26.91 14.41
N ASP A 285 18.95 -26.36 15.05
CA ASP A 285 18.91 -26.02 16.48
C ASP A 285 17.91 -24.89 16.76
N LEU A 286 17.01 -25.11 17.72
CA LEU A 286 15.95 -24.18 18.12
C LEU A 286 16.47 -22.78 18.53
N PHE A 287 17.66 -22.71 19.12
CA PHE A 287 18.23 -21.47 19.66
C PHE A 287 19.23 -20.79 18.70
N GLN A 288 19.40 -21.32 17.47
CA GLN A 288 20.35 -20.78 16.50
C GLN A 288 19.67 -20.23 15.25
N ALA A 289 19.53 -18.90 15.19
CA ALA A 289 19.09 -18.18 13.99
C ALA A 289 20.23 -17.96 12.97
N THR A 290 19.92 -18.15 11.69
CA THR A 290 20.80 -17.87 10.55
C THR A 290 21.05 -16.37 10.37
N GLY A 291 22.06 -16.00 9.55
CA GLY A 291 22.31 -14.60 9.21
C GLY A 291 21.12 -13.91 8.53
N PHE A 292 20.40 -14.64 7.67
CA PHE A 292 19.19 -14.15 7.01
C PHE A 292 18.07 -13.87 8.02
N GLU A 293 17.77 -14.82 8.91
CA GLU A 293 16.77 -14.65 9.97
C GLU A 293 17.12 -13.49 10.90
N LYS A 294 18.41 -13.34 11.26
CA LYS A 294 18.88 -12.20 12.08
C LYS A 294 18.64 -10.85 11.39
N GLY A 295 18.89 -10.76 10.08
CA GLY A 295 18.66 -9.54 9.30
C GLY A 295 17.19 -9.10 9.25
N LEU A 296 16.26 -10.05 9.41
CA LEU A 296 14.81 -9.82 9.45
C LEU A 296 14.22 -9.85 10.87
N LYS A 297 15.07 -9.99 11.89
CA LYS A 297 14.69 -10.24 13.29
C LYS A 297 13.72 -11.42 13.48
N GLN A 298 13.91 -12.51 12.75
CA GLN A 298 13.10 -13.73 12.85
C GLN A 298 13.59 -14.64 13.98
N PHE A 299 13.64 -14.09 15.18
CA PHE A 299 13.96 -14.78 16.42
C PHE A 299 13.05 -14.26 17.53
N TYR A 300 12.49 -15.14 18.33
CA TYR A 300 11.30 -14.88 19.13
C TYR A 300 11.63 -15.10 20.60
N GLN A 301 11.50 -14.05 21.40
CA GLN A 301 11.60 -14.16 22.85
C GLN A 301 10.39 -14.93 23.37
N VAL A 302 10.64 -15.90 24.26
CA VAL A 302 9.57 -16.60 24.96
C VAL A 302 9.21 -15.84 26.24
N PHE A 303 7.91 -15.65 26.44
CA PHE A 303 7.31 -15.03 27.61
C PHE A 303 6.26 -15.95 28.24
N LYS A 304 5.93 -15.67 29.49
CA LYS A 304 4.77 -16.24 30.18
C LYS A 304 3.91 -15.19 30.86
N LEU A 305 2.63 -15.50 31.00
CA LEU A 305 1.75 -14.96 32.04
C LEU A 305 1.72 -15.97 33.19
N ASP A 306 2.01 -15.50 34.39
CA ASP A 306 1.87 -16.32 35.59
C ASP A 306 0.39 -16.68 35.87
N SER A 307 0.17 -17.60 36.80
CA SER A 307 -1.18 -18.06 37.12
C SER A 307 -2.12 -16.97 37.62
N ALA A 308 -1.61 -16.00 38.37
CA ALA A 308 -2.42 -14.92 38.93
C ALA A 308 -2.91 -13.98 37.82
N SER A 309 -2.01 -13.58 36.92
CA SER A 309 -2.30 -12.75 35.75
C SER A 309 -3.22 -13.49 34.79
N TRP A 310 -2.94 -14.77 34.52
CA TRP A 310 -3.77 -15.58 33.62
C TRP A 310 -5.20 -15.77 34.12
N ALA A 311 -5.40 -15.89 35.44
CA ALA A 311 -6.73 -15.95 36.04
C ALA A 311 -7.49 -14.62 35.92
N LYS A 312 -6.80 -13.49 36.15
CA LYS A 312 -7.37 -12.12 36.06
C LYS A 312 -7.79 -11.74 34.64
N ALA A 313 -7.26 -12.37 33.60
CA ALA A 313 -7.63 -12.06 32.22
C ALA A 313 -9.14 -12.24 31.89
N ASN A 314 -9.89 -12.98 32.73
CA ASN A 314 -11.35 -13.13 32.59
C ASN A 314 -12.16 -11.95 33.19
N ASP A 315 -11.54 -11.11 34.02
CA ASP A 315 -12.20 -10.02 34.75
C ASP A 315 -12.69 -8.89 33.81
N ILE A 316 -13.50 -7.98 34.37
CA ILE A 316 -13.90 -6.72 33.74
C ILE A 316 -12.73 -5.74 33.64
N ASN A 317 -11.80 -5.77 34.61
CA ASN A 317 -10.65 -4.89 34.64
C ASN A 317 -9.56 -5.44 33.70
N PRO A 318 -9.08 -4.65 32.72
CA PRO A 318 -8.04 -5.11 31.81
C PRO A 318 -6.72 -5.29 32.56
N LEU A 319 -5.91 -6.25 32.12
CA LEU A 319 -4.47 -6.28 32.41
C LEU A 319 -3.72 -5.29 31.51
N TRP A 320 -4.18 -5.18 30.26
CA TRP A 320 -3.74 -4.17 29.30
C TRP A 320 -4.80 -3.92 28.23
N VAL A 321 -4.67 -2.78 27.54
CA VAL A 321 -5.38 -2.44 26.32
C VAL A 321 -4.37 -2.34 25.19
N ALA A 322 -4.66 -2.94 24.04
CA ALA A 322 -3.85 -2.87 22.83
C ALA A 322 -4.62 -2.06 21.77
N VAL A 323 -3.93 -1.12 21.13
CA VAL A 323 -4.40 -0.48 19.89
C VAL A 323 -3.47 -0.94 18.78
N SER A 324 -3.99 -1.68 17.80
CA SER A 324 -3.19 -2.31 16.76
C SER A 324 -3.62 -1.88 15.36
N PHE A 325 -2.66 -1.52 14.52
CA PHE A 325 -2.88 -1.00 13.16
C PHE A 325 -1.67 -1.27 12.26
N PRO A 326 -1.83 -1.30 10.93
CA PRO A 326 -0.70 -1.49 10.03
C PRO A 326 0.24 -0.28 10.05
N PHE A 327 1.52 -0.51 9.79
CA PHE A 327 2.46 0.56 9.49
C PHE A 327 2.24 1.03 8.05
N GLU A 328 1.97 2.33 7.85
CA GLU A 328 1.72 2.89 6.52
C GLU A 328 2.45 4.23 6.35
N ASN A 329 2.78 4.56 5.11
CA ASN A 329 3.44 5.82 4.78
C ASN A 329 2.70 6.50 3.62
N LYS A 330 3.19 7.65 3.14
CA LYS A 330 2.54 8.39 2.05
C LYS A 330 2.45 7.61 0.74
N GLU A 331 3.34 6.66 0.50
CA GLU A 331 3.33 5.78 -0.67
C GLU A 331 2.32 4.64 -0.54
N SER A 332 1.76 4.40 0.66
CA SER A 332 0.64 3.47 0.85
C SER A 332 -0.70 4.01 0.31
N GLY A 333 -0.75 5.28 -0.09
CA GLY A 333 -1.95 5.97 -0.53
C GLY A 333 -2.75 6.63 0.59
N ASN A 334 -3.63 7.56 0.21
CA ASN A 334 -4.34 8.42 1.17
C ASN A 334 -5.13 7.63 2.22
N GLN A 335 -5.79 6.53 1.82
CA GLN A 335 -6.64 5.73 2.72
C GLN A 335 -5.84 5.12 3.88
N LEU A 336 -4.74 4.43 3.54
CA LEU A 336 -3.89 3.73 4.50
C LEU A 336 -3.04 4.71 5.31
N TYR A 337 -2.53 5.76 4.65
CA TYR A 337 -1.79 6.81 5.34
C TYR A 337 -2.65 7.53 6.38
N GLU A 338 -3.90 7.88 6.06
CA GLU A 338 -4.77 8.53 7.04
C GLU A 338 -5.23 7.61 8.17
N LEU A 339 -5.38 6.30 7.91
CA LEU A 339 -5.59 5.33 8.97
C LEU A 339 -4.42 5.36 9.95
N PHE A 340 -3.19 5.21 9.45
CA PHE A 340 -1.97 5.20 10.27
C PHE A 340 -1.75 6.51 11.01
N THR A 341 -1.87 7.65 10.33
CA THR A 341 -1.77 8.99 10.94
C THR A 341 -2.85 9.18 12.01
N SER A 342 -4.08 8.74 11.76
CA SER A 342 -5.14 8.89 12.75
C SER A 342 -4.91 8.08 14.01
N LEU A 343 -4.39 6.86 13.89
CA LEU A 343 -4.16 6.01 15.05
C LEU A 343 -2.88 6.40 15.79
N SER A 344 -1.83 6.82 15.09
CA SER A 344 -0.59 7.28 15.73
C SER A 344 -0.73 8.67 16.38
N GLU A 345 -1.49 9.58 15.76
CA GLU A 345 -1.55 10.99 16.19
C GLU A 345 -2.85 11.38 16.94
N ASN A 346 -4.02 10.85 16.56
CA ASN A 346 -5.30 11.42 17.02
C ASN A 346 -6.04 10.59 18.07
N ILE A 347 -5.74 9.29 18.18
CA ILE A 347 -6.26 8.47 19.28
C ILE A 347 -5.75 9.05 20.60
N ASN A 348 -6.65 9.39 21.51
CA ASN A 348 -6.29 9.90 22.82
C ASN A 348 -5.92 8.75 23.76
N TYR A 349 -4.66 8.32 23.68
CA TYR A 349 -4.12 7.23 24.50
C TYR A 349 -4.16 7.55 26.01
N ASP A 350 -3.96 8.82 26.40
CA ASP A 350 -4.05 9.24 27.81
C ASP A 350 -5.45 9.03 28.37
N TYR A 351 -6.48 9.43 27.62
CA TYR A 351 -7.86 9.22 28.04
C TYR A 351 -8.16 7.73 28.18
N ILE A 352 -7.77 6.91 27.19
CA ILE A 352 -8.04 5.47 27.21
C ILE A 352 -7.30 4.82 28.40
N TYR A 353 -6.02 5.17 28.62
CA TYR A 353 -5.26 4.70 29.77
C TYR A 353 -5.96 5.05 31.09
N ASN A 354 -6.32 6.32 31.26
CA ASN A 354 -6.97 6.78 32.48
C ASN A 354 -8.35 6.17 32.67
N TYR A 355 -9.10 5.89 31.59
CA TYR A 355 -10.40 5.23 31.67
C TYR A 355 -10.35 3.89 32.39
N PHE A 356 -9.28 3.11 32.17
CA PHE A 356 -9.14 1.79 32.80
C PHE A 356 -8.30 1.80 34.07
N PHE A 357 -7.24 2.60 34.12
CA PHE A 357 -6.20 2.48 35.15
C PHE A 357 -6.14 3.68 36.10
N ASN A 358 -6.85 4.77 35.80
CA ASN A 358 -6.91 5.96 36.66
C ASN A 358 -8.23 6.75 36.45
N PRO A 359 -9.40 6.14 36.68
CA PRO A 359 -10.69 6.71 36.25
C PRO A 359 -11.02 8.04 36.92
N GLU A 360 -10.53 8.27 38.15
CA GLU A 360 -10.75 9.54 38.86
C GLU A 360 -10.14 10.74 38.11
N SER A 361 -9.05 10.56 37.38
CA SER A 361 -8.38 11.65 36.63
C SER A 361 -9.18 12.16 35.42
N ILE A 362 -10.14 11.37 34.94
CA ILE A 362 -11.03 11.71 33.81
C ILE A 362 -12.50 11.82 34.21
N LYS A 363 -12.79 11.83 35.51
CA LYS A 363 -14.15 11.99 36.00
C LYS A 363 -14.79 13.26 35.44
N ALA A 364 -15.99 13.12 34.88
CA ALA A 364 -16.75 14.16 34.18
C ALA A 364 -16.07 14.75 32.91
N LYS A 365 -14.97 14.17 32.41
CA LYS A 365 -14.40 14.53 31.11
C LYS A 365 -14.96 13.61 30.03
N ALA A 366 -15.47 14.19 28.95
CA ALA A 366 -15.83 13.42 27.76
C ALA A 366 -14.59 13.13 26.92
N TYR A 367 -14.62 12.02 26.16
CA TYR A 367 -13.57 11.71 25.20
C TYR A 367 -13.45 12.82 24.13
N SER A 368 -12.22 13.22 23.84
CA SER A 368 -11.84 14.02 22.67
C SER A 368 -10.57 13.45 22.06
N ALA A 369 -10.41 13.58 20.74
CA ALA A 369 -9.17 13.23 20.05
C ALA A 369 -7.98 14.05 20.61
N ALA A 370 -6.78 13.47 20.61
CA ALA A 370 -5.57 14.12 21.14
C ALA A 370 -5.21 15.40 20.36
N ASN A 371 -5.27 15.31 19.03
CA ASN A 371 -4.89 16.35 18.07
C ASN A 371 -6.10 16.77 17.22
N ALA A 372 -7.19 17.15 17.90
CA ALA A 372 -8.47 17.43 17.24
C ALA A 372 -8.39 18.59 16.23
N GLY A 373 -7.55 19.59 16.49
CA GLY A 373 -7.34 20.73 15.59
C GLY A 373 -6.65 20.32 14.29
N GLU A 374 -5.56 19.56 14.39
CA GLU A 374 -4.82 19.03 13.24
C GLU A 374 -5.68 18.06 12.43
N LEU A 375 -6.42 17.17 13.08
CA LEU A 375 -7.37 16.27 12.41
C LEU A 375 -8.41 17.07 11.61
N LYS A 376 -9.01 18.09 12.23
CA LYS A 376 -9.99 18.94 11.55
C LYS A 376 -9.38 19.64 10.33
N ALA A 377 -8.19 20.22 10.47
CA ALA A 377 -7.49 20.90 9.38
C ALA A 377 -7.16 19.95 8.22
N ARG A 378 -6.68 18.73 8.51
CA ARG A 378 -6.43 17.70 7.47
C ARG A 378 -7.70 17.28 6.75
N LEU A 379 -8.79 17.03 7.48
CA LEU A 379 -10.08 16.68 6.87
C LEU A 379 -10.64 17.83 6.01
N GLU A 380 -10.51 19.08 6.46
CA GLU A 380 -10.87 20.25 5.67
C GLU A 380 -10.03 20.35 4.39
N ALA A 381 -8.74 20.01 4.45
CA ALA A 381 -7.89 19.98 3.27
C ALA A 381 -8.42 19.00 2.21
N TYR A 382 -8.87 17.79 2.58
CA TYR A 382 -9.52 16.87 1.63
C TYR A 382 -10.80 17.45 1.02
N ARG A 383 -11.66 18.07 1.83
CA ARG A 383 -12.92 18.70 1.34
C ARG A 383 -12.64 19.83 0.34
N HIS A 384 -11.60 20.62 0.57
CA HIS A 384 -11.24 21.74 -0.29
C HIS A 384 -10.38 21.35 -1.49
N ASN A 385 -9.72 20.19 -1.44
CA ASN A 385 -8.80 19.73 -2.50
C ASN A 385 -9.51 19.63 -3.85
N THR A 386 -10.73 19.08 -3.87
CA THR A 386 -11.51 18.91 -5.11
C THR A 386 -11.88 20.25 -5.74
N ALA A 387 -12.40 21.20 -4.95
CA ALA A 387 -12.82 22.51 -5.45
C ALA A 387 -11.61 23.36 -5.90
N GLY A 388 -10.51 23.33 -5.15
CA GLY A 388 -9.26 23.99 -5.54
C GLY A 388 -8.69 23.44 -6.84
N ARG A 389 -8.62 22.10 -6.96
CA ARG A 389 -8.13 21.42 -8.16
C ARG A 389 -8.98 21.73 -9.38
N GLN A 390 -10.31 21.73 -9.26
CA GLN A 390 -11.22 22.11 -10.35
C GLN A 390 -11.00 23.55 -10.82
N LYS A 391 -10.79 24.50 -9.89
CA LYS A 391 -10.46 25.89 -10.25
C LYS A 391 -9.13 25.98 -11.01
N THR A 392 -8.11 25.24 -10.57
CA THR A 392 -6.82 25.19 -11.28
C THR A 392 -6.96 24.59 -12.67
N ILE A 393 -7.71 23.48 -12.81
CA ILE A 393 -8.01 22.86 -14.12
C ILE A 393 -8.69 23.87 -15.05
N ALA A 394 -9.72 24.57 -14.57
CA ALA A 394 -10.44 25.57 -15.37
C ALA A 394 -9.52 26.71 -15.84
N ARG A 395 -8.61 27.20 -14.97
CA ARG A 395 -7.61 28.21 -15.35
C ARG A 395 -6.67 27.69 -16.43
N LYS A 396 -6.19 26.44 -16.34
CA LYS A 396 -5.35 25.85 -17.40
C LYS A 396 -6.08 25.80 -18.74
N GLN A 397 -7.37 25.48 -18.73
CA GLN A 397 -8.19 25.45 -19.95
C GLN A 397 -8.36 26.84 -20.59
N THR A 398 -8.29 27.94 -19.84
CA THR A 398 -8.36 29.29 -20.43
C THR A 398 -7.15 29.67 -21.30
N HIS A 399 -6.05 28.92 -21.21
CA HIS A 399 -4.83 29.14 -22.01
C HIS A 399 -4.73 28.25 -23.25
N VAL A 400 -5.76 27.45 -23.53
CA VAL A 400 -5.81 26.53 -24.66
C VAL A 400 -6.39 27.27 -25.88
N SER A 401 -5.57 27.49 -26.92
CA SER A 401 -6.02 28.07 -28.19
C SER A 401 -6.91 27.09 -28.97
N SER A 402 -7.65 27.57 -29.99
CA SER A 402 -8.61 26.74 -30.76
C SER A 402 -8.03 25.48 -31.41
N ASN A 403 -6.71 25.47 -31.70
CA ASN A 403 -5.97 24.34 -32.26
C ASN A 403 -5.21 23.51 -31.21
N MET A 404 -5.35 23.83 -29.93
CA MET A 404 -4.68 23.15 -28.83
C MET A 404 -5.74 22.32 -28.09
N VAL A 405 -5.42 21.06 -27.76
CA VAL A 405 -6.34 20.17 -27.04
C VAL A 405 -5.89 19.94 -25.60
N LEU A 406 -4.60 20.16 -25.32
CA LEU A 406 -4.03 20.09 -23.97
C LEU A 406 -2.80 20.99 -23.89
N PHE A 407 -2.68 21.73 -22.79
CA PHE A 407 -1.45 22.42 -22.42
C PHE A 407 -1.28 22.44 -20.90
N ASP A 408 -0.07 22.10 -20.46
CA ASP A 408 0.32 22.19 -19.06
C ASP A 408 1.81 22.42 -18.89
N ASP A 409 2.15 23.55 -18.28
CA ASP A 409 3.50 23.92 -17.86
C ASP A 409 3.69 23.83 -16.33
N PHE A 410 2.66 23.37 -15.60
CA PHE A 410 2.62 23.26 -14.13
C PHE A 410 2.87 24.57 -13.37
N SER A 411 2.80 25.73 -14.06
CA SER A 411 3.06 27.05 -13.46
C SER A 411 1.99 27.49 -12.46
N GLN A 412 0.78 26.93 -12.57
CA GLN A 412 -0.38 27.27 -11.75
C GLN A 412 -0.41 26.54 -10.40
N GLU A 413 0.52 25.62 -10.18
CA GLU A 413 0.64 24.85 -8.96
C GLU A 413 1.80 25.32 -8.07
N SER A 414 1.63 25.17 -6.76
CA SER A 414 2.75 25.36 -5.84
C SER A 414 3.67 24.13 -5.84
N PRO A 415 4.99 24.30 -5.63
CA PRO A 415 5.88 23.17 -5.39
C PRO A 415 5.38 22.29 -4.23
N GLY A 416 5.50 20.97 -4.39
CA GLY A 416 4.95 19.94 -3.51
C GLY A 416 3.51 19.52 -3.84
N ALA A 417 2.78 20.28 -4.67
CA ALA A 417 1.39 19.95 -5.02
C ALA A 417 1.30 18.77 -6.00
N LYS A 418 0.15 18.08 -5.99
CA LYS A 418 -0.22 17.12 -7.04
C LYS A 418 -0.58 17.88 -8.34
N PRO A 419 -0.22 17.39 -9.54
CA PRO A 419 -0.57 18.04 -10.80
C PRO A 419 -2.09 18.08 -11.02
N ALA A 420 -2.65 19.28 -11.11
CA ALA A 420 -4.07 19.49 -11.40
C ALA A 420 -4.36 19.20 -12.88
N GLY A 421 -5.43 18.45 -13.18
CA GLY A 421 -5.77 18.04 -14.55
C GLY A 421 -5.15 16.72 -14.98
N TRP A 422 -4.36 16.08 -14.11
CA TRP A 422 -3.76 14.77 -14.34
C TRP A 422 -4.21 13.77 -13.30
N HIS A 423 -4.29 12.50 -13.69
CA HIS A 423 -4.59 11.36 -12.84
C HIS A 423 -3.36 10.46 -12.71
N PHE A 424 -3.14 9.98 -11.48
CA PHE A 424 -2.12 8.99 -11.12
C PHE A 424 -2.52 8.29 -9.83
N SER A 425 -1.93 7.12 -9.56
CA SER A 425 -2.22 6.38 -8.33
C SER A 425 -1.63 7.10 -7.12
N SER A 426 -2.39 7.19 -6.01
CA SER A 426 -1.80 7.60 -4.73
C SER A 426 -0.85 6.55 -4.12
N ILE A 427 -0.83 5.33 -4.67
CA ILE A 427 0.05 4.24 -4.24
C ILE A 427 1.39 4.32 -4.99
N GLY A 428 2.48 4.07 -4.26
CA GLY A 428 3.85 4.24 -4.72
C GLY A 428 4.30 5.69 -4.67
N LYS A 429 5.46 5.98 -5.27
CA LYS A 429 5.97 7.35 -5.36
C LYS A 429 4.99 8.21 -6.16
N ALA A 430 4.49 9.27 -5.54
CA ALA A 430 3.56 10.20 -6.15
C ALA A 430 4.27 11.12 -7.17
N HIS A 431 3.52 11.62 -8.15
CA HIS A 431 3.98 12.73 -8.98
C HIS A 431 3.76 14.06 -8.24
N THR A 432 4.77 14.92 -8.23
CA THR A 432 4.72 16.20 -7.50
C THR A 432 5.31 17.32 -8.33
N VAL A 433 4.68 18.49 -8.26
CA VAL A 433 5.24 19.71 -8.85
C VAL A 433 6.45 20.14 -8.03
N SER A 434 7.54 20.51 -8.69
CA SER A 434 8.83 20.85 -8.06
C SER A 434 9.48 22.02 -8.79
N LYS A 435 10.33 22.76 -8.08
CA LYS A 435 11.32 23.65 -8.69
C LYS A 435 12.61 22.89 -8.88
N VAL A 436 13.26 23.07 -10.04
CA VAL A 436 14.56 22.47 -10.32
C VAL A 436 15.59 23.57 -10.47
N GLU A 437 16.70 23.45 -9.76
CA GLU A 437 17.78 24.43 -9.79
C GLU A 437 18.29 24.64 -11.22
N GLY A 438 18.48 25.92 -11.59
CA GLY A 438 18.92 26.32 -12.93
C GLY A 438 17.87 26.17 -14.03
N GLN A 439 16.63 25.79 -13.70
CA GLN A 439 15.52 25.74 -14.66
C GLN A 439 14.45 26.77 -14.30
N ASN A 440 13.87 27.38 -15.33
CA ASN A 440 12.74 28.29 -15.17
C ASN A 440 11.43 27.51 -14.98
N GLY A 441 10.51 28.12 -14.24
CA GLY A 441 9.17 27.58 -14.04
C GLY A 441 9.12 26.39 -13.08
N ASN A 442 7.96 25.75 -13.05
CA ASN A 442 7.73 24.54 -12.27
C ASN A 442 7.81 23.33 -13.19
N TRP A 443 8.20 22.19 -12.62
CA TRP A 443 8.34 20.92 -13.31
C TRP A 443 7.58 19.84 -12.58
N LEU A 444 7.01 18.89 -13.31
CA LEU A 444 6.42 17.72 -12.68
C LEU A 444 7.49 16.65 -12.48
N LYS A 445 7.87 16.41 -11.22
CA LYS A 445 8.69 15.27 -10.83
C LYS A 445 7.84 14.00 -10.95
N LEU A 446 8.32 13.03 -11.74
CA LEU A 446 7.63 11.78 -11.97
C LEU A 446 7.94 10.77 -10.86
N GLY A 447 6.90 10.18 -10.27
CA GLY A 447 7.04 9.02 -9.42
C GLY A 447 7.43 7.78 -10.22
N TYR A 448 8.41 7.03 -9.74
CA TYR A 448 8.89 5.82 -10.41
C TYR A 448 7.76 4.80 -10.61
N GLY A 449 7.60 4.31 -11.84
CA GLY A 449 6.59 3.32 -12.23
C GLY A 449 5.14 3.80 -12.20
N ASN A 450 4.86 4.98 -11.63
CA ASN A 450 3.51 5.51 -11.49
C ASN A 450 3.03 6.12 -12.83
N GLN A 451 1.77 5.85 -13.16
CA GLN A 451 1.18 6.25 -14.42
C GLN A 451 0.55 7.64 -14.31
N LEU A 452 1.03 8.55 -15.14
CA LEU A 452 0.43 9.86 -15.33
C LEU A 452 -0.47 9.84 -16.58
N THR A 453 -1.74 10.19 -16.43
CA THR A 453 -2.72 10.30 -17.52
C THR A 453 -3.45 11.63 -17.43
N SER A 454 -3.83 12.23 -18.55
CA SER A 454 -4.68 13.42 -18.50
C SER A 454 -6.07 13.05 -17.98
N ALA A 455 -6.61 13.87 -17.08
CA ALA A 455 -7.98 13.73 -16.58
C ALA A 455 -9.01 14.43 -17.50
N THR A 456 -8.55 15.24 -18.46
CA THR A 456 -9.41 16.07 -19.31
C THR A 456 -9.36 15.70 -20.79
N LEU A 457 -8.38 14.90 -21.21
CA LEU A 457 -8.23 14.48 -22.59
C LEU A 457 -9.07 13.22 -22.87
N GLU A 458 -10.13 13.38 -23.66
CA GLU A 458 -10.97 12.26 -24.12
C GLU A 458 -10.34 11.52 -25.31
N SER A 459 -9.88 12.28 -26.30
CA SER A 459 -9.27 11.75 -27.52
C SER A 459 -8.31 12.74 -28.16
N LEU A 460 -7.30 12.22 -28.85
CA LEU A 460 -6.42 12.99 -29.72
C LEU A 460 -7.09 13.25 -31.08
N PRO A 461 -6.83 14.41 -31.73
CA PRO A 461 -7.24 14.69 -33.10
C PRO A 461 -6.74 13.63 -34.10
N GLU A 462 -7.28 13.62 -35.32
CA GLU A 462 -6.76 12.73 -36.36
C GLU A 462 -5.30 13.05 -36.70
N ASN A 463 -4.97 14.32 -36.89
CA ASN A 463 -3.59 14.78 -37.12
C ASN A 463 -3.18 15.65 -35.94
N PHE A 464 -2.07 15.32 -35.30
CA PHE A 464 -1.68 15.98 -34.07
C PHE A 464 -0.17 16.11 -33.90
N ASN A 465 0.20 17.02 -33.03
CA ASN A 465 1.55 17.27 -32.57
C ASN A 465 1.58 17.25 -31.05
N ILE A 466 2.38 16.35 -30.47
CA ILE A 466 2.65 16.28 -29.02
C ILE A 466 4.05 16.82 -28.79
N GLU A 467 4.17 17.83 -27.96
CA GLU A 467 5.43 18.45 -27.54
C GLU A 467 5.54 18.39 -26.02
N TYR A 468 6.75 18.13 -25.49
CA TYR A 468 7.03 18.22 -24.06
C TYR A 468 8.54 18.31 -23.81
N ASP A 469 8.91 18.86 -22.66
CA ASP A 469 10.29 18.88 -22.19
C ASP A 469 10.54 17.78 -21.17
N ILE A 470 11.67 17.08 -21.28
CA ILE A 470 12.16 16.14 -20.27
C ILE A 470 13.39 16.74 -19.60
N LEU A 471 13.51 16.54 -18.29
CA LEU A 471 14.67 16.93 -17.51
C LEU A 471 15.08 15.81 -16.55
N THR A 472 16.39 15.57 -16.41
CA THR A 472 16.98 14.62 -15.45
C THR A 472 17.67 15.37 -14.32
N SER A 473 17.68 14.82 -13.09
CA SER A 473 18.62 15.27 -12.06
C SER A 473 20.08 15.01 -12.49
N GLY A 474 21.05 15.56 -11.76
CA GLY A 474 22.45 15.18 -11.95
C GLY A 474 22.63 13.70 -11.64
N PHE A 475 23.56 13.05 -12.35
CA PHE A 475 23.90 11.64 -12.15
C PHE A 475 25.32 11.34 -12.64
N ASP A 476 26.00 10.43 -11.93
CA ASP A 476 27.34 9.94 -12.27
C ASP A 476 27.31 8.53 -12.87
N GLY A 477 26.19 7.82 -12.72
CA GLY A 477 25.95 6.50 -13.27
C GLY A 477 25.91 6.47 -14.81
N ARG A 478 25.68 5.28 -15.37
CA ARG A 478 25.64 5.08 -16.84
C ARG A 478 24.39 5.64 -17.50
N TRP A 479 23.29 5.64 -16.76
CA TRP A 479 21.96 6.08 -17.17
C TRP A 479 21.43 7.12 -16.19
N GLY A 480 20.69 8.09 -16.72
CA GLY A 480 19.91 9.03 -15.94
C GLY A 480 18.42 8.73 -16.06
N ALA A 481 17.60 9.77 -16.07
CA ALA A 481 16.15 9.63 -16.19
C ALA A 481 15.75 8.82 -17.43
N ASN A 482 14.79 7.90 -17.25
CA ASN A 482 14.08 7.24 -18.34
C ASN A 482 12.59 7.61 -18.24
N ILE A 483 12.05 8.10 -19.37
CA ILE A 483 10.62 8.40 -19.51
C ILE A 483 10.05 7.60 -20.67
N THR A 484 8.83 7.12 -20.47
CA THR A 484 8.03 6.46 -21.50
C THR A 484 6.73 7.21 -21.70
N MET A 485 6.32 7.35 -22.95
CA MET A 485 5.02 7.88 -23.33
C MET A 485 4.30 6.84 -24.20
N GLU A 486 3.03 6.60 -23.91
CA GLU A 486 2.21 5.58 -24.57
C GLU A 486 0.89 6.17 -25.07
N LEU A 487 0.57 5.86 -26.33
CA LEU A 487 -0.72 6.10 -26.95
C LEU A 487 -1.42 4.78 -27.26
N LYS A 488 -2.71 4.68 -26.92
CA LYS A 488 -3.57 3.54 -27.29
C LYS A 488 -4.85 4.06 -27.95
N GLY A 489 -5.23 3.43 -29.05
CA GLY A 489 -6.42 3.76 -29.82
C GLY A 489 -7.00 2.52 -30.46
N SER A 490 -8.31 2.48 -30.62
CA SER A 490 -8.97 1.35 -31.27
C SER A 490 -10.31 1.74 -31.88
N LYS A 491 -10.73 1.00 -32.90
CA LYS A 491 -12.04 1.12 -33.54
C LYS A 491 -12.56 -0.26 -33.95
N LYS A 492 -13.88 -0.40 -34.02
CA LYS A 492 -14.51 -1.57 -34.62
C LYS A 492 -14.71 -1.33 -36.11
N GLY A 493 -14.22 -2.24 -36.95
CA GLY A 493 -14.40 -2.21 -38.40
C GLY A 493 -15.80 -2.60 -38.83
N SER A 494 -16.14 -2.29 -40.09
CA SER A 494 -17.38 -2.71 -40.73
C SER A 494 -17.45 -4.23 -40.95
N ASP A 495 -16.30 -4.89 -40.98
CA ASP A 495 -16.12 -6.34 -41.01
C ASP A 495 -16.31 -7.01 -39.62
N GLY A 496 -16.58 -6.21 -38.59
CA GLY A 496 -16.74 -6.67 -37.21
C GLY A 496 -15.44 -6.89 -36.46
N LEU A 497 -14.26 -6.75 -37.09
CA LEU A 497 -12.96 -6.89 -36.44
C LEU A 497 -12.62 -5.66 -35.60
N GLN A 498 -11.88 -5.85 -34.51
CA GLN A 498 -11.33 -4.74 -33.74
C GLN A 498 -9.96 -4.36 -34.30
N TYR A 499 -9.85 -3.12 -34.77
CA TYR A 499 -8.59 -2.52 -35.15
C TYR A 499 -8.02 -1.72 -33.98
N ALA A 500 -6.75 -1.89 -33.66
CA ALA A 500 -6.09 -1.14 -32.60
C ALA A 500 -4.69 -0.71 -33.02
N SER A 501 -4.22 0.40 -32.44
CA SER A 501 -2.86 0.88 -32.57
C SER A 501 -2.30 1.24 -31.20
N PHE A 502 -1.08 0.79 -30.95
CA PHE A 502 -0.28 1.13 -29.79
C PHE A 502 1.00 1.80 -30.26
N LEU A 503 1.25 3.02 -29.77
CA LEU A 503 2.50 3.74 -30.01
C LEU A 503 3.18 4.00 -28.67
N LYS A 504 4.46 3.69 -28.57
CA LYS A 504 5.26 3.92 -27.38
C LYS A 504 6.56 4.61 -27.74
N THR A 505 6.95 5.62 -26.96
CA THR A 505 8.29 6.18 -26.98
C THR A 505 8.97 5.94 -25.64
N SER A 506 10.28 5.78 -25.66
CA SER A 506 11.15 5.70 -24.48
C SER A 506 12.40 6.52 -24.73
N ILE A 507 12.74 7.42 -23.81
CA ILE A 507 13.92 8.28 -23.92
C ILE A 507 14.70 8.18 -22.61
N THR A 508 15.98 7.82 -22.71
CA THR A 508 16.90 7.60 -21.57
C THR A 508 18.06 8.56 -21.64
N ALA A 509 18.35 9.28 -20.55
CA ALA A 509 19.57 10.09 -20.45
C ALA A 509 20.81 9.20 -20.34
N GLY A 510 21.87 9.51 -21.10
CA GLY A 510 23.14 8.79 -21.02
C GLY A 510 24.25 9.58 -20.33
N ASN A 511 25.30 8.92 -19.88
CA ASN A 511 26.48 9.60 -19.34
C ASN A 511 27.32 10.24 -20.46
N GLN A 512 27.64 11.54 -20.34
CA GLN A 512 28.40 12.30 -21.33
C GLN A 512 29.83 11.75 -21.53
N SER A 513 30.51 11.35 -20.46
CA SER A 513 31.86 10.78 -20.57
C SER A 513 31.84 9.42 -21.28
N ALA A 514 30.79 8.62 -21.08
CA ALA A 514 30.63 7.35 -21.81
C ALA A 514 30.32 7.58 -23.31
N LEU A 515 29.57 8.63 -23.64
CA LEU A 515 29.33 9.06 -25.02
C LEU A 515 30.65 9.44 -25.71
N GLU A 516 31.46 10.27 -25.06
CA GLU A 516 32.75 10.76 -25.58
C GLU A 516 33.77 9.63 -25.74
N ALA A 517 33.82 8.71 -24.77
CA ALA A 517 34.65 7.52 -24.81
C ALA A 517 34.18 6.47 -25.84
N LYS A 518 32.96 6.62 -26.40
CA LYS A 518 32.30 5.65 -27.29
C LYS A 518 32.28 4.23 -26.71
N HIS A 519 32.15 4.13 -25.39
CA HIS A 519 32.20 2.87 -24.67
C HIS A 519 31.09 2.85 -23.62
N ASP A 520 30.26 1.80 -23.68
CA ASP A 520 29.20 1.54 -22.70
C ASP A 520 28.20 2.71 -22.52
N TYR A 521 27.97 3.48 -23.59
CA TYR A 521 26.98 4.53 -23.61
C TYR A 521 25.56 3.95 -23.57
N ARG A 522 24.70 4.50 -22.70
CA ARG A 522 23.33 4.00 -22.45
C ARG A 522 22.24 5.04 -22.72
N GLY A 523 22.60 6.20 -23.27
CA GLY A 523 21.61 7.18 -23.73
C GLY A 523 20.96 6.70 -25.01
N GLU A 524 19.66 6.42 -24.94
CA GLU A 524 18.93 5.76 -26.01
C GLU A 524 17.55 6.39 -26.20
N VAL A 525 17.07 6.33 -27.44
CA VAL A 525 15.70 6.57 -27.81
C VAL A 525 15.13 5.32 -28.46
N ASN A 526 13.92 4.96 -28.07
CA ASN A 526 13.15 3.88 -28.67
C ASN A 526 11.75 4.38 -29.03
N ILE A 527 11.25 3.98 -30.19
CA ILE A 527 9.86 4.14 -30.58
C ILE A 527 9.34 2.81 -31.13
N GLU A 528 8.15 2.42 -30.68
CA GLU A 528 7.47 1.18 -31.02
C GLU A 528 6.05 1.50 -31.51
N LEU A 529 5.67 0.95 -32.67
CA LEU A 529 4.32 1.00 -33.23
C LEU A 529 3.81 -0.41 -33.46
N VAL A 530 2.72 -0.79 -32.79
CA VAL A 530 2.08 -2.10 -32.93
C VAL A 530 0.63 -1.93 -33.34
N ASN A 531 0.24 -2.57 -34.44
CA ASN A 531 -1.13 -2.58 -34.94
C ASN A 531 -1.78 -3.95 -34.74
N THR A 532 -3.10 -3.96 -34.52
CA THR A 532 -3.92 -5.18 -34.42
C THR A 532 -5.16 -5.04 -35.31
N PRO A 533 -5.59 -6.08 -36.04
CA PRO A 533 -4.81 -7.28 -36.36
C PRO A 533 -3.54 -6.89 -37.13
N SER A 534 -2.42 -7.53 -36.82
CA SER A 534 -1.20 -7.28 -37.60
C SER A 534 -1.24 -8.05 -38.91
N LYS A 535 -0.78 -7.41 -39.99
CA LYS A 535 -0.60 -8.06 -41.30
C LYS A 535 0.72 -8.84 -41.39
N MET A 536 1.54 -8.81 -40.34
CA MET A 536 2.84 -9.46 -40.30
C MET A 536 2.77 -10.78 -39.52
N ASP A 537 3.71 -11.68 -39.84
CA ASP A 537 3.92 -12.92 -39.10
C ASP A 537 4.13 -12.65 -37.62
N TYR A 538 3.74 -13.60 -36.77
CA TYR A 538 3.76 -13.46 -35.31
C TYR A 538 5.08 -12.90 -34.75
N ASN A 539 6.21 -13.38 -35.26
CA ASN A 539 7.55 -12.97 -34.82
C ASN A 539 7.95 -11.56 -35.32
N ASP A 540 7.32 -11.08 -36.38
CA ASP A 540 7.65 -9.81 -37.03
C ASP A 540 6.64 -8.70 -36.71
N LYS A 541 5.69 -8.93 -35.79
CA LYS A 541 4.67 -7.94 -35.41
C LYS A 541 5.29 -6.66 -34.84
N GLY A 542 4.78 -5.53 -35.33
CA GLY A 542 5.18 -4.19 -34.90
C GLY A 542 6.44 -3.65 -35.58
N GLY A 543 6.57 -2.34 -35.55
CA GLY A 543 7.75 -1.60 -35.96
C GLY A 543 8.45 -0.95 -34.81
N TYR A 544 9.77 -0.97 -34.90
CA TYR A 544 10.69 -0.49 -33.89
C TYR A 544 11.73 0.38 -34.53
N PHE A 545 12.08 1.46 -33.86
CA PHE A 545 13.32 2.18 -34.08
C PHE A 545 14.00 2.37 -32.73
N THR A 546 15.27 1.98 -32.65
CA THR A 546 16.11 2.17 -31.49
C THR A 546 17.43 2.78 -31.95
N ALA A 547 17.87 3.85 -31.31
CA ALA A 547 19.15 4.48 -31.61
C ALA A 547 19.77 5.10 -30.36
N PRO A 548 21.11 5.19 -30.29
CA PRO A 548 21.74 6.07 -29.32
C PRO A 548 21.34 7.52 -29.61
N GLN A 549 21.06 8.30 -28.57
CA GLN A 549 20.79 9.74 -28.67
C GLN A 549 21.85 10.50 -27.87
N SER A 550 22.33 11.65 -28.32
CA SER A 550 23.44 12.39 -27.66
C SER A 550 23.04 13.75 -27.09
N VAL A 551 21.75 14.07 -27.14
CA VAL A 551 21.22 15.39 -26.78
C VAL A 551 20.72 15.44 -25.34
N PHE A 552 20.50 14.29 -24.71
CA PHE A 552 20.05 14.15 -23.33
C PHE A 552 21.06 13.35 -22.51
N THR A 553 21.87 14.06 -21.73
CA THR A 553 22.97 13.50 -20.92
C THR A 553 23.05 14.12 -19.52
N ASN A 554 23.96 13.65 -18.66
CA ASN A 554 24.24 14.30 -17.38
C ASN A 554 24.80 15.72 -17.52
N SER A 555 25.41 16.07 -18.66
CA SER A 555 25.84 17.45 -18.97
C SER A 555 24.77 18.24 -19.74
N LYS A 556 23.96 17.57 -20.56
CA LYS A 556 22.80 18.15 -21.27
C LYS A 556 21.50 17.62 -20.68
N ARG A 557 21.14 18.18 -19.52
CA ARG A 557 20.12 17.59 -18.64
C ARG A 557 18.69 17.80 -19.07
N LYS A 558 18.43 18.56 -20.14
CA LYS A 558 17.10 18.86 -20.68
C LYS A 558 17.08 18.49 -22.15
N VAL A 559 15.97 17.93 -22.61
CA VAL A 559 15.69 17.70 -24.04
C VAL A 559 14.23 18.06 -24.34
N HIS A 560 14.01 18.71 -25.48
CA HIS A 560 12.68 18.94 -26.02
C HIS A 560 12.28 17.78 -26.94
N VAL A 561 11.10 17.22 -26.73
CA VAL A 561 10.58 16.08 -27.51
C VAL A 561 9.36 16.52 -28.29
N GLN A 562 9.32 16.15 -29.57
CA GLN A 562 8.16 16.36 -30.42
C GLN A 562 7.80 15.05 -31.14
N LEU A 563 6.55 14.63 -31.02
CA LEU A 563 5.95 13.54 -31.78
C LEU A 563 4.86 14.10 -32.71
N LEU A 564 5.09 13.96 -34.01
CA LEU A 564 4.18 14.39 -35.06
C LEU A 564 3.44 13.18 -35.65
N LYS A 565 2.11 13.22 -35.68
CA LYS A 565 1.27 12.23 -36.38
C LYS A 565 0.48 12.92 -37.48
N LYS A 566 0.71 12.50 -38.73
CA LYS A 566 0.00 13.00 -39.92
C LYS A 566 -0.42 11.84 -40.80
N GLY A 567 -1.73 11.67 -40.99
CA GLY A 567 -2.31 10.50 -41.67
C GLY A 567 -1.92 9.22 -40.95
N GLY A 568 -1.43 8.22 -41.69
CA GLY A 568 -0.92 6.97 -41.12
C GLY A 568 0.52 7.04 -40.58
N SER A 569 1.20 8.18 -40.73
CA SER A 569 2.64 8.30 -40.43
C SER A 569 2.91 8.98 -39.09
N VAL A 570 4.02 8.58 -38.46
CA VAL A 570 4.57 9.22 -37.25
C VAL A 570 6.01 9.62 -37.46
N ALA A 571 6.42 10.74 -36.86
CA ALA A 571 7.79 11.22 -36.84
C ALA A 571 8.15 11.71 -35.43
N LEU A 572 9.37 11.39 -34.98
CA LEU A 572 9.90 11.77 -33.67
C LEU A 572 11.08 12.73 -33.86
N PHE A 573 11.08 13.81 -33.09
CA PHE A 573 12.11 14.83 -33.10
C PHE A 573 12.64 15.04 -31.67
N LEU A 574 13.94 15.30 -31.57
CA LEU A 574 14.59 15.75 -30.34
C LEU A 574 15.28 17.08 -30.62
N ASP A 575 15.02 18.10 -29.78
CA ASP A 575 15.51 19.48 -29.95
C ASP A 575 15.31 20.03 -31.37
N GLY A 576 14.14 19.75 -31.95
CA GLY A 576 13.74 20.18 -33.30
C GLY A 576 14.38 19.42 -34.46
N LYS A 577 15.26 18.44 -34.19
CA LYS A 577 15.87 17.60 -35.23
C LYS A 577 15.08 16.30 -35.41
N GLU A 578 14.68 16.00 -36.65
CA GLU A 578 14.05 14.70 -36.97
C GLU A 578 15.03 13.58 -36.68
N LEU A 579 14.59 12.65 -35.84
CA LEU A 579 15.36 11.49 -35.43
C LEU A 579 14.93 10.26 -36.21
N THR A 580 13.62 10.06 -36.35
CA THR A 580 13.06 8.97 -37.14
C THR A 580 11.62 9.24 -37.59
N ASN A 581 11.16 8.47 -38.57
CA ASN A 581 9.77 8.38 -38.97
C ASN A 581 9.36 6.92 -39.24
N SER A 582 8.06 6.66 -39.33
CA SER A 582 7.51 5.31 -39.45
C SER A 582 8.01 4.51 -40.67
N LEU A 583 8.54 5.16 -41.71
CA LEU A 583 9.14 4.47 -42.87
C LEU A 583 10.50 3.83 -42.55
N GLN A 584 11.16 4.30 -41.50
CA GLN A 584 12.46 3.79 -41.05
C GLN A 584 12.34 2.66 -40.02
N PHE A 585 11.12 2.36 -39.58
CA PHE A 585 10.88 1.34 -38.57
C PHE A 585 11.20 -0.05 -39.13
N LYS A 586 11.79 -0.86 -38.28
CA LYS A 586 12.12 -2.25 -38.57
C LYS A 586 11.34 -3.16 -37.64
N THR A 587 11.07 -4.37 -38.09
CA THR A 587 10.62 -5.45 -37.21
C THR A 587 11.66 -5.69 -36.11
N LYS A 588 11.27 -6.41 -35.05
CA LYS A 588 12.18 -6.79 -33.96
C LYS A 588 13.48 -7.48 -34.45
N TYR A 589 13.42 -8.14 -35.60
CA TYR A 589 14.54 -8.85 -36.22
C TYR A 589 15.23 -8.07 -37.35
N GLY A 590 14.96 -6.76 -37.47
CA GLY A 590 15.69 -5.86 -38.37
C GLY A 590 15.20 -5.81 -39.82
N LYS A 591 14.15 -6.57 -40.18
CA LYS A 591 13.50 -6.47 -41.50
C LYS A 591 12.73 -5.15 -41.63
N PRO A 592 12.57 -4.57 -42.84
CA PRO A 592 11.67 -3.45 -43.05
C PRO A 592 10.25 -3.75 -42.53
N CYS A 593 9.63 -2.80 -41.86
CA CYS A 593 8.29 -2.99 -41.33
C CYS A 593 7.22 -2.83 -42.43
N GLY A 594 6.46 -3.89 -42.70
CA GLY A 594 5.38 -3.89 -43.70
C GLY A 594 4.05 -3.32 -43.18
N ASP A 595 3.92 -3.09 -41.88
CA ASP A 595 2.65 -2.72 -41.21
C ASP A 595 2.81 -1.54 -40.25
N CYS A 596 3.71 -0.61 -40.60
CA CYS A 596 4.06 0.58 -39.80
C CYS A 596 3.27 1.84 -40.17
N SER A 597 2.12 1.67 -40.80
CA SER A 597 1.15 2.75 -41.01
C SER A 597 0.03 2.59 -40.00
N ILE A 598 -0.31 3.66 -39.29
CA ILE A 598 -1.46 3.67 -38.39
C ILE A 598 -2.73 3.48 -39.23
N PRO A 599 -3.60 2.50 -38.92
CA PRO A 599 -4.84 2.29 -39.66
C PRO A 599 -5.70 3.56 -39.67
N GLU A 600 -6.31 3.84 -40.82
CA GLU A 600 -7.17 5.02 -41.01
C GLU A 600 -8.31 5.06 -39.98
N GLY A 601 -8.69 6.24 -39.50
CA GLY A 601 -9.79 6.40 -38.55
C GLY A 601 -9.54 5.85 -37.14
N ILE A 602 -8.31 5.43 -36.81
CA ILE A 602 -7.94 5.16 -35.41
C ILE A 602 -7.81 6.49 -34.66
N THR A 603 -8.61 6.63 -33.61
CA THR A 603 -8.51 7.72 -32.65
C THR A 603 -7.80 7.22 -31.40
N TYR A 604 -6.71 7.88 -31.02
CA TYR A 604 -6.04 7.61 -29.74
C TYR A 604 -6.84 8.24 -28.61
N ASN A 605 -7.31 7.42 -27.67
CA ASN A 605 -8.13 7.84 -26.52
C ASN A 605 -7.41 7.60 -25.18
N SER A 606 -6.13 7.24 -25.25
CA SER A 606 -5.25 7.07 -24.09
C SER A 606 -3.94 7.77 -24.36
N PHE A 607 -3.55 8.65 -23.44
CA PHE A 607 -2.24 9.28 -23.37
C PHE A 607 -1.66 9.05 -21.98
N THR A 608 -0.53 8.36 -21.91
CA THR A 608 0.08 7.91 -20.66
C THR A 608 1.56 8.25 -20.64
N ILE A 609 2.05 8.72 -19.49
CA ILE A 609 3.47 8.98 -19.24
C ILE A 609 3.91 8.23 -17.99
N ARG A 610 5.09 7.61 -18.01
CA ARG A 610 5.70 6.92 -16.85
C ARG A 610 7.20 7.14 -16.81
N SER A 611 7.78 7.09 -15.61
CA SER A 611 9.23 6.99 -15.45
C SER A 611 9.63 5.56 -15.08
N PHE A 612 10.63 5.01 -15.78
CA PHE A 612 11.27 3.73 -15.45
C PHE A 612 12.77 3.89 -15.19
N THR A 613 13.16 5.03 -14.62
CA THR A 613 14.55 5.31 -14.23
C THR A 613 15.11 4.19 -13.36
N GLN A 614 16.19 3.55 -13.78
CA GLN A 614 16.73 2.36 -13.12
C GLN A 614 17.21 2.64 -11.69
N ASP A 615 17.82 3.81 -11.47
CA ASP A 615 18.30 4.27 -10.15
C ASP A 615 17.40 5.38 -9.59
N ALA A 616 16.08 5.15 -9.54
CA ALA A 616 15.09 6.15 -9.16
C ALA A 616 15.16 6.68 -7.71
N ASP A 617 16.07 6.13 -6.89
CA ASP A 617 16.40 6.68 -5.56
C ASP A 617 17.50 7.75 -5.63
N LEU A 618 18.29 7.76 -6.71
CA LEU A 618 19.42 8.68 -6.92
C LEU A 618 19.15 9.66 -8.05
N VAL A 619 18.31 9.27 -9.02
CA VAL A 619 18.04 10.06 -10.22
C VAL A 619 16.56 10.38 -10.34
N ASP A 620 16.26 11.67 -10.34
CA ASP A 620 14.91 12.18 -10.56
C ASP A 620 14.64 12.41 -12.05
N CYS A 621 13.40 12.11 -12.46
CA CYS A 621 12.88 12.39 -13.78
C CYS A 621 11.80 13.48 -13.68
N TYR A 622 11.90 14.49 -14.55
CA TYR A 622 10.99 15.61 -14.59
C TYR A 622 10.41 15.78 -16.00
N ILE A 623 9.16 16.22 -16.08
CA ILE A 623 8.50 16.62 -17.33
C ILE A 623 7.88 18.02 -17.18
N GLY A 624 7.86 18.79 -18.26
CA GLY A 624 7.27 20.13 -18.31
C GLY A 624 6.78 20.48 -19.71
N ASN A 625 6.07 21.61 -19.83
CA ASN A 625 5.64 22.20 -21.10
C ASN A 625 4.91 21.21 -22.03
N ILE A 626 4.01 20.39 -21.47
CA ILE A 626 3.27 19.40 -22.25
C ILE A 626 2.25 20.15 -23.10
N LYS A 627 2.28 19.93 -24.41
CA LYS A 627 1.39 20.57 -25.37
C LYS A 627 0.93 19.55 -26.39
N ILE A 628 -0.37 19.54 -26.66
CA ILE A 628 -0.98 18.72 -27.71
C ILE A 628 -1.81 19.65 -28.58
N SER A 629 -1.55 19.63 -29.89
CA SER A 629 -2.23 20.47 -30.87
C SER A 629 -2.72 19.66 -32.07
N SER A 630 -3.85 20.09 -32.65
CA SER A 630 -4.31 19.62 -33.96
C SER A 630 -3.47 20.27 -35.06
N LEU A 631 -3.16 19.50 -36.10
CA LEU A 631 -2.42 19.95 -37.28
C LEU A 631 -3.30 20.54 -38.37
#